data_AF-A0A0J5QCA4-F1
#
_entry.id   AF-A0A0J5QCA4-F1
#
_cell.length_a   1.000
_cell.length_b   1.000
_cell.length_c   1.000
_cell.angle_alpha   90.00
_cell.angle_beta   90.00
_cell.angle_gamma   90.00
#
_symmetry.space_group_name_H-M   'P 1'
#
loop_
_entity.id
_entity.type
_entity.pdbx_description
1 polymer ?
#
loop_
_entity_poly.entity_id
_entity_poly.type
_entity_poly.pdbx_seq_one_letter_code
_entity_poly.pdbx_strand_id
1 'polypeptide(L)'
;MLPLLKPHSPSGKRLMTFLIAVIGTALFWLTGLPLPFLFGPLTACLIAALIGVPLRGFGQVSVGARSILGVAVGASITPELLGQLPQMAASVALVPVYIIVIAVIGVPFFHRVCGFDKVTAWYAAMPGGLQDMVVFGTEAGGDGRALSLIHATRVLIVISIAPVILTMGMGAELSNPIGAPARDLPLTEMALMVFAALFGWKGGERIGLFGAAILGPMIVTAVLSLAGLIHTRPPAEGILFAQFMIGLGIGVGYVGITLVEFRKDVLSGVAFVLVLALLAAGFTEVVVYFGLAHAVEGFLAFAPGGQAEMTVLAIVAGADLGFVVVHHLTRIFLVITCAPLAARLMIGKSGR
;
A
#
# COMPACT_ATOMS: atom_id res chain seq x y z
N MET A 1 -6.29 -40.41 -10.40
CA MET A 1 -7.24 -39.59 -11.19
C MET A 1 -7.18 -38.15 -10.69
N LEU A 2 -6.40 -37.28 -11.34
CA LEU A 2 -6.33 -35.84 -11.01
C LEU A 2 -6.85 -35.04 -12.23
N PRO A 3 -8.18 -34.92 -12.43
CA PRO A 3 -8.75 -34.26 -13.61
C PRO A 3 -8.86 -32.73 -13.46
N LEU A 4 -7.94 -32.07 -12.72
CA LEU A 4 -8.16 -30.71 -12.20
C LEU A 4 -7.24 -29.60 -12.72
N LEU A 5 -6.48 -29.79 -13.80
CA LEU A 5 -5.68 -28.69 -14.38
C LEU A 5 -5.80 -28.63 -15.90
N LYS A 6 -7.00 -28.32 -16.39
CA LYS A 6 -7.09 -27.63 -17.68
C LYS A 6 -6.67 -26.18 -17.47
N PRO A 7 -5.66 -25.64 -18.19
CA PRO A 7 -5.16 -24.27 -18.01
C PRO A 7 -6.20 -23.16 -18.28
N HIS A 8 -7.43 -23.52 -18.68
CA HIS A 8 -8.53 -22.61 -18.93
C HIS A 8 -9.49 -22.41 -17.73
N SER A 9 -9.46 -23.26 -16.69
CA SER A 9 -10.37 -23.07 -15.55
C SER A 9 -9.90 -21.93 -14.62
N PRO A 10 -10.81 -21.18 -13.97
CA PRO A 10 -10.43 -20.13 -13.02
C PRO A 10 -9.54 -20.62 -11.88
N SER A 11 -9.76 -21.85 -11.41
CA SER A 11 -8.97 -22.50 -10.36
C SER A 11 -7.57 -22.90 -10.87
N GLY A 12 -7.47 -23.39 -12.10
CA GLY A 12 -6.19 -23.71 -12.73
C GLY A 12 -5.31 -22.48 -12.90
N LYS A 13 -5.88 -21.35 -13.32
CA LYS A 13 -5.17 -20.06 -13.42
C LYS A 13 -4.67 -19.56 -12.07
N ARG A 14 -5.46 -19.71 -11.01
CA ARG A 14 -5.06 -19.36 -9.63
C ARG A 14 -3.91 -20.24 -9.13
N LEU A 15 -3.98 -21.56 -9.36
CA LEU A 15 -2.89 -22.45 -8.99
C LEU A 15 -1.59 -22.09 -9.73
N MET A 16 -1.67 -21.86 -11.04
CA MET A 16 -0.52 -21.41 -11.84
C MET A 16 0.07 -20.11 -11.29
N THR A 17 -0.78 -19.13 -10.95
CA THR A 17 -0.35 -17.86 -10.35
C THR A 17 0.37 -18.10 -9.02
N PHE A 18 -0.17 -18.96 -8.16
CA PHE A 18 0.46 -19.34 -6.88
C PHE A 18 1.82 -20.00 -7.09
N LEU A 19 1.94 -20.95 -8.02
CA LEU A 19 3.21 -21.62 -8.30
C LEU A 19 4.27 -20.65 -8.81
N ILE A 20 3.91 -19.75 -9.73
CA ILE A 20 4.82 -18.70 -10.22
C ILE A 20 5.27 -17.80 -9.06
N ALA A 21 4.34 -17.41 -8.20
CA ALA A 21 4.64 -16.60 -7.03
C ALA A 21 5.57 -17.31 -6.01
N VAL A 22 5.37 -18.61 -5.79
CA VAL A 22 6.26 -19.43 -4.94
C VAL A 22 7.66 -19.52 -5.55
N ILE A 23 7.77 -19.74 -6.87
CA ILE A 23 9.07 -19.76 -7.56
C ILE A 23 9.80 -18.43 -7.39
N GLY A 24 9.10 -17.31 -7.57
CA GLY A 24 9.65 -15.98 -7.33
C GLY A 24 10.13 -15.78 -5.89
N THR A 25 9.32 -16.22 -4.92
CA THR A 25 9.66 -16.16 -3.48
C THR A 25 10.92 -16.98 -3.18
N ALA A 26 10.99 -18.21 -3.69
CA ALA A 26 12.13 -19.09 -3.51
C ALA A 26 13.40 -18.50 -4.14
N LEU A 27 13.31 -17.92 -5.33
CA LEU A 27 14.44 -17.28 -5.99
C LEU A 27 15.00 -16.12 -5.15
N PHE A 28 14.13 -15.23 -4.66
CA PHE A 28 14.56 -14.12 -3.81
C PHE A 28 15.16 -14.61 -2.49
N TRP A 29 14.55 -15.62 -1.87
CA TRP A 29 15.07 -16.20 -0.64
C TRP A 29 16.47 -16.80 -0.87
N LEU A 30 16.64 -17.62 -1.90
CA LEU A 30 17.91 -18.33 -2.17
C LEU A 30 19.04 -17.39 -2.60
N THR A 31 18.71 -16.26 -3.21
CA THR A 31 19.69 -15.24 -3.65
C THR A 31 19.99 -14.18 -2.59
N GLY A 32 19.34 -14.25 -1.42
CA GLY A 32 19.52 -13.27 -0.35
C GLY A 32 18.96 -11.88 -0.69
N LEU A 33 18.05 -11.78 -1.67
CA LEU A 33 17.38 -10.53 -1.99
C LEU A 33 16.39 -10.14 -0.88
N PRO A 34 16.22 -8.84 -0.58
CA PRO A 34 15.36 -8.39 0.51
C PRO A 34 13.89 -8.76 0.27
N LEU A 35 13.10 -8.86 1.34
CA LEU A 35 11.64 -9.07 1.32
C LEU A 35 11.17 -10.14 0.31
N PRO A 36 11.64 -11.40 0.41
CA PRO A 36 11.37 -12.43 -0.58
C PRO A 36 9.88 -12.72 -0.79
N PHE A 37 9.07 -12.65 0.27
CA PHE A 37 7.62 -12.86 0.19
C PHE A 37 6.87 -11.67 -0.41
N LEU A 38 7.46 -10.50 -0.55
CA LEU A 38 6.81 -9.38 -1.24
C LEU A 38 7.32 -9.25 -2.67
N PHE A 39 8.65 -9.17 -2.86
CA PHE A 39 9.24 -8.94 -4.17
C PHE A 39 9.33 -10.17 -5.06
N GLY A 40 9.56 -11.34 -4.48
CA GLY A 40 9.54 -12.59 -5.22
C GLY A 40 8.25 -12.80 -6.00
N PRO A 41 7.07 -12.85 -5.32
CA PRO A 41 5.81 -13.07 -6.01
C PRO A 41 5.42 -11.90 -6.92
N LEU A 42 5.74 -10.66 -6.54
CA LEU A 42 5.54 -9.48 -7.37
C LEU A 42 6.28 -9.59 -8.70
N THR A 43 7.60 -9.82 -8.65
CA THR A 43 8.47 -9.86 -9.82
C THR A 43 8.11 -11.02 -10.74
N ALA A 44 7.91 -12.22 -10.17
CA ALA A 44 7.55 -13.39 -10.96
C ALA A 44 6.18 -13.26 -11.63
N CYS A 45 5.16 -12.77 -10.91
CA CYS A 45 3.84 -12.54 -11.49
C CYS A 45 3.84 -11.38 -12.50
N LEU A 46 4.60 -10.32 -12.26
CA LEU A 46 4.74 -9.23 -13.22
C LEU A 46 5.36 -9.71 -14.54
N ILE A 47 6.49 -10.42 -14.48
CA ILE A 47 7.15 -10.96 -15.68
C ILE A 47 6.18 -11.90 -16.42
N ALA A 48 5.53 -12.81 -15.70
CA ALA A 48 4.56 -13.73 -16.28
C ALA A 48 3.37 -12.99 -16.92
N ALA A 49 2.85 -11.94 -16.29
CA ALA A 49 1.79 -11.12 -16.85
C ALA A 49 2.22 -10.40 -18.15
N LEU A 50 3.44 -9.85 -18.18
CA LEU A 50 3.98 -9.12 -19.33
C LEU A 50 4.26 -10.03 -20.54
N ILE A 51 4.64 -11.29 -20.32
CA ILE A 51 4.79 -12.28 -21.41
C ILE A 51 3.46 -12.94 -21.82
N GLY A 52 2.33 -12.49 -21.27
CA GLY A 52 0.99 -12.92 -21.68
C GLY A 52 0.43 -14.14 -20.95
N VAL A 53 1.03 -14.57 -19.83
CA VAL A 53 0.46 -15.65 -19.02
C VAL A 53 -0.88 -15.19 -18.42
N PRO A 54 -1.98 -15.97 -18.56
CA PRO A 54 -3.31 -15.57 -18.10
C PRO A 54 -3.45 -15.78 -16.58
N LEU A 55 -2.71 -15.01 -15.78
CA LEU A 55 -2.75 -15.07 -14.32
C LEU A 55 -4.12 -14.66 -13.77
N ARG A 56 -4.44 -15.14 -12.58
CA ARG A 56 -5.67 -14.78 -11.87
C ARG A 56 -5.41 -14.67 -10.38
N GLY A 57 -5.79 -13.52 -9.81
CA GLY A 57 -5.66 -13.27 -8.37
C GLY A 57 -6.65 -14.08 -7.53
N PHE A 58 -6.45 -13.99 -6.21
CA PHE A 58 -7.24 -14.72 -5.22
C PHE A 58 -8.45 -13.94 -4.67
N GLY A 59 -8.73 -12.75 -5.20
CA GLY A 59 -9.93 -11.96 -4.87
C GLY A 59 -10.01 -11.66 -3.38
N GLN A 60 -11.10 -12.10 -2.74
CA GLN A 60 -11.36 -11.89 -1.30
C GLN A 60 -10.24 -12.41 -0.40
N VAL A 61 -9.49 -13.45 -0.79
CA VAL A 61 -8.36 -13.92 0.02
C VAL A 61 -7.22 -12.89 0.01
N SER A 62 -6.89 -12.30 -1.15
CA SER A 62 -5.89 -11.24 -1.24
C SER A 62 -6.33 -9.96 -0.51
N VAL A 63 -7.63 -9.66 -0.53
CA VAL A 63 -8.20 -8.55 0.25
C VAL A 63 -8.08 -8.84 1.74
N GLY A 64 -8.48 -10.04 2.19
CA GLY A 64 -8.40 -10.47 3.58
C GLY A 64 -6.97 -10.58 4.10
N ALA A 65 -6.00 -10.93 3.27
CA ALA A 65 -4.59 -10.95 3.68
C ALA A 65 -4.09 -9.57 4.16
N ARG A 66 -4.69 -8.48 3.66
CA ARG A 66 -4.38 -7.11 4.12
C ARG A 66 -4.87 -6.82 5.54
N SER A 67 -5.86 -7.57 6.05
CA SER A 67 -6.35 -7.40 7.42
C SER A 67 -5.28 -7.73 8.44
N ILE A 68 -4.37 -8.65 8.12
CA ILE A 68 -3.22 -8.98 8.98
C ILE A 68 -2.34 -7.75 9.18
N LEU A 69 -2.11 -6.96 8.15
CA LEU A 69 -1.35 -5.72 8.27
C LEU A 69 -2.12 -4.64 9.01
N GLY A 70 -3.45 -4.58 8.84
CA GLY A 70 -4.31 -3.75 9.68
C GLY A 70 -4.15 -4.10 11.17
N VAL A 71 -4.17 -5.38 11.53
CA VAL A 71 -3.90 -5.84 12.90
C VAL A 71 -2.48 -5.47 13.33
N ALA A 72 -1.45 -5.65 12.49
CA ALA A 72 -0.08 -5.29 12.83
C ALA A 72 0.09 -3.79 13.15
N VAL A 73 -0.56 -2.93 12.37
CA VAL A 73 -0.61 -1.50 12.61
C VAL A 73 -1.36 -1.19 13.90
N GLY A 74 -2.57 -1.76 14.06
CA GLY A 74 -3.40 -1.52 15.24
C GLY A 74 -2.74 -1.97 16.54
N ALA A 75 -1.99 -3.08 16.53
CA ALA A 75 -1.24 -3.57 17.68
C ALA A 75 -0.06 -2.66 18.06
N SER A 76 0.33 -1.76 17.16
CA SER A 76 1.38 -0.78 17.41
C SER A 76 0.82 0.56 17.94
N ILE A 77 -0.51 0.69 18.04
CA ILE A 77 -1.17 1.84 18.67
C ILE A 77 -1.33 1.55 20.17
N THR A 78 -0.31 1.94 20.94
CA THR A 78 -0.25 1.75 22.39
C THR A 78 -0.50 3.07 23.13
N PRO A 79 -0.79 3.03 24.45
CA PRO A 79 -0.90 4.25 25.26
C PRO A 79 0.35 5.14 25.19
N GLU A 80 1.54 4.53 25.08
CA GLU A 80 2.82 5.24 24.94
C GLU A 80 2.87 6.03 23.63
N LEU A 81 2.44 5.42 22.52
CA LEU A 81 2.36 6.11 21.23
C LEU A 81 1.38 7.30 21.30
N LEU A 82 0.22 7.12 21.96
CA LEU A 82 -0.73 8.22 22.14
C LEU A 82 -0.12 9.38 22.92
N GLY A 83 0.72 9.10 23.91
CA GLY A 83 1.47 10.11 24.65
C GLY A 83 2.50 10.88 23.80
N GLN A 84 2.97 10.27 22.69
CA GLN A 84 3.94 10.88 21.76
C GLN A 84 3.28 11.67 20.63
N LEU A 85 1.97 11.53 20.39
CA LEU A 85 1.25 12.25 19.32
C LEU A 85 1.50 13.77 19.30
N PRO A 86 1.54 14.50 20.43
CA PRO A 86 1.80 15.94 20.41
C PRO A 86 3.17 16.29 19.81
N GLN A 87 4.17 15.41 19.96
CA GLN A 87 5.52 15.61 19.44
C GLN A 87 5.55 15.48 17.91
N MET A 88 4.65 14.66 17.37
CA MET A 88 4.50 14.43 15.93
C MET A 88 3.59 15.44 15.24
N ALA A 89 2.88 16.28 16.01
CA ALA A 89 1.85 17.18 15.46
C ALA A 89 2.40 18.12 14.38
N ALA A 90 3.64 18.61 14.56
CA ALA A 90 4.28 19.51 13.60
C ALA A 90 4.59 18.84 12.26
N SER A 91 5.12 17.60 12.26
CA SER A 91 5.38 16.85 11.02
C SER A 91 4.08 16.40 10.36
N VAL A 92 3.09 15.98 11.14
CA VAL A 92 1.77 15.60 10.64
C VAL A 92 1.04 16.79 10.00
N ALA A 93 1.22 18.01 10.52
CA ALA A 93 0.66 19.23 9.94
C ALA A 93 1.22 19.56 8.55
N LEU A 94 2.37 18.98 8.16
CA LEU A 94 2.89 19.11 6.80
C LEU A 94 2.16 18.20 5.79
N VAL A 95 1.43 17.18 6.24
CA VAL A 95 0.72 16.24 5.35
C VAL A 95 -0.33 16.94 4.46
N PRO A 96 -1.22 17.83 4.98
CA PRO A 96 -2.10 18.63 4.12
C PRO A 96 -1.34 19.45 3.07
N VAL A 97 -0.24 20.09 3.46
CA VAL A 97 0.59 20.90 2.55
C VAL A 97 1.19 20.01 1.47
N TYR A 98 1.72 18.85 1.85
CA TYR A 98 2.24 17.85 0.92
C TYR A 98 1.20 17.40 -0.11
N ILE A 99 -0.03 17.10 0.33
CA ILE A 99 -1.13 16.72 -0.56
C ILE A 99 -1.46 17.86 -1.53
N ILE A 100 -1.52 19.10 -1.06
CA ILE A 100 -1.80 20.27 -1.90
C ILE A 100 -0.71 20.44 -2.95
N VAL A 101 0.57 20.35 -2.57
CA VAL A 101 1.69 20.46 -3.52
C VAL A 101 1.61 19.36 -4.58
N ILE A 102 1.32 18.11 -4.17
CA ILE A 102 1.08 17.00 -5.10
C ILE A 102 -0.07 17.32 -6.06
N ALA A 103 -1.19 17.86 -5.56
CA ALA A 103 -2.33 18.21 -6.39
C ALA A 103 -1.99 19.31 -7.42
N VAL A 104 -1.33 20.37 -6.96
CA VAL A 104 -0.93 21.53 -7.79
C VAL A 104 0.00 21.13 -8.92
N ILE A 105 0.90 20.16 -8.69
CA ILE A 105 1.84 19.69 -9.71
C ILE A 105 1.23 18.57 -10.55
N GLY A 106 0.63 17.58 -9.90
CA GLY A 106 0.15 16.35 -10.52
C GLY A 106 -1.06 16.52 -11.40
N VAL A 107 -2.04 17.34 -11.01
CA VAL A 107 -3.25 17.52 -11.82
C VAL A 107 -2.93 18.19 -13.16
N PRO A 108 -2.17 19.30 -13.23
CA PRO A 108 -1.70 19.83 -14.50
C PRO A 108 -0.80 18.88 -15.27
N PHE A 109 0.06 18.11 -14.60
CA PHE A 109 0.91 17.11 -15.24
C PHE A 109 0.06 16.08 -16.00
N PHE A 110 -0.87 15.40 -15.32
CA PHE A 110 -1.71 14.39 -15.98
C PHE A 110 -2.66 15.00 -17.02
N HIS A 111 -3.21 16.19 -16.76
CA HIS A 111 -4.16 16.79 -17.69
C HIS A 111 -3.48 17.40 -18.94
N ARG A 112 -2.43 18.20 -18.75
CA ARG A 112 -1.80 18.97 -19.85
C ARG A 112 -0.62 18.27 -20.50
N VAL A 113 0.16 17.48 -19.75
CA VAL A 113 1.34 16.78 -20.29
C VAL A 113 0.94 15.40 -20.81
N CYS A 114 0.19 14.63 -20.02
CA CYS A 114 -0.19 13.26 -20.38
C CYS A 114 -1.51 13.16 -21.18
N GLY A 115 -2.28 14.25 -21.24
CA GLY A 115 -3.52 14.32 -22.04
C GLY A 115 -4.66 13.44 -21.50
N PHE A 116 -4.75 13.29 -20.17
CA PHE A 116 -5.92 12.68 -19.53
C PHE A 116 -7.05 13.71 -19.37
N ASP A 117 -8.30 13.23 -19.32
CA ASP A 117 -9.43 14.09 -18.97
C ASP A 117 -9.28 14.61 -17.52
N LYS A 118 -10.06 15.63 -17.17
CA LYS A 118 -9.94 16.31 -15.87
C LYS A 118 -10.20 15.39 -14.68
N VAL A 119 -11.12 14.43 -14.82
CA VAL A 119 -11.47 13.50 -13.73
C VAL A 119 -10.35 12.49 -13.54
N THR A 120 -9.90 11.85 -14.62
CA THR A 120 -8.78 10.91 -14.58
C THR A 120 -7.51 11.60 -14.07
N ALA A 121 -7.20 12.81 -14.54
CA ALA A 121 -6.03 13.56 -14.08
C ALA A 121 -6.10 13.91 -12.59
N TRP A 122 -7.28 14.28 -12.09
CA TRP A 122 -7.50 14.57 -10.67
C TRP A 122 -7.18 13.34 -9.80
N TYR A 123 -7.84 12.22 -10.07
CA TYR A 123 -7.69 11.02 -9.24
C TYR A 123 -6.33 10.33 -9.44
N ALA A 124 -5.73 10.41 -10.63
CA ALA A 124 -4.37 9.91 -10.87
C ALA A 124 -3.31 10.65 -10.04
N ALA A 125 -3.48 11.97 -9.85
CA ALA A 125 -2.56 12.79 -9.07
C ALA A 125 -2.65 12.53 -7.55
N MET A 126 -3.84 12.20 -7.05
CA MET A 126 -4.05 12.09 -5.61
C MET A 126 -3.24 10.92 -5.00
N PRO A 127 -2.49 11.15 -3.89
CA PRO A 127 -1.69 10.12 -3.23
C PRO A 127 -2.54 9.20 -2.33
N GLY A 128 -3.69 8.76 -2.86
CA GLY A 128 -4.64 7.85 -2.20
C GLY A 128 -4.35 6.37 -2.44
N GLY A 129 -5.12 5.51 -1.78
CA GLY A 129 -5.11 4.06 -2.04
C GLY A 129 -5.49 3.73 -3.47
N LEU A 130 -4.78 2.76 -4.09
CA LEU A 130 -4.97 2.40 -5.50
C LEU A 130 -6.44 2.06 -5.81
N GLN A 131 -7.04 1.19 -5.01
CA GLN A 131 -8.41 0.71 -5.26
C GLN A 131 -9.42 1.85 -5.17
N ASP A 132 -9.22 2.77 -4.24
CA ASP A 132 -10.18 3.81 -3.95
C ASP A 132 -10.13 4.95 -4.96
N MET A 133 -8.93 5.34 -5.41
CA MET A 133 -8.80 6.33 -6.48
C MET A 133 -9.40 5.82 -7.78
N VAL A 134 -9.28 4.51 -8.05
CA VAL A 134 -9.96 3.86 -9.19
C VAL A 134 -11.49 3.92 -9.01
N VAL A 135 -12.02 3.59 -7.83
CA VAL A 135 -13.46 3.64 -7.56
C VAL A 135 -13.98 5.06 -7.69
N PHE A 136 -13.43 6.02 -6.96
CA PHE A 136 -13.88 7.42 -6.99
C PHE A 136 -13.72 8.05 -8.36
N GLY A 137 -12.63 7.75 -9.06
CA GLY A 137 -12.42 8.22 -10.42
C GLY A 137 -13.45 7.66 -11.39
N THR A 138 -13.74 6.36 -11.31
CA THR A 138 -14.73 5.70 -12.17
C THR A 138 -16.14 6.22 -11.89
N GLU A 139 -16.51 6.37 -10.61
CA GLU A 139 -17.80 6.96 -10.20
C GLU A 139 -17.97 8.42 -10.65
N ALA A 140 -16.86 9.16 -10.71
CA ALA A 140 -16.83 10.52 -11.23
C ALA A 140 -16.75 10.59 -12.77
N GLY A 141 -16.74 9.47 -13.48
CA GLY A 141 -16.73 9.39 -14.95
C GLY A 141 -15.33 9.36 -15.60
N GLY A 142 -14.28 9.11 -14.84
CA GLY A 142 -12.91 8.94 -15.33
C GLY A 142 -12.60 7.52 -15.82
N ASP A 143 -11.42 7.35 -16.41
CA ASP A 143 -10.91 6.08 -16.93
C ASP A 143 -10.33 5.21 -15.81
N GLY A 144 -11.15 4.27 -15.31
CA GLY A 144 -10.75 3.33 -14.26
C GLY A 144 -9.58 2.42 -14.66
N ARG A 145 -9.38 2.13 -15.96
CA ARG A 145 -8.27 1.30 -16.43
C ARG A 145 -6.96 2.09 -16.36
N ALA A 146 -6.95 3.33 -16.84
CA ALA A 146 -5.79 4.22 -16.73
C ALA A 146 -5.42 4.47 -15.26
N LEU A 147 -6.40 4.78 -14.40
CA LEU A 147 -6.18 4.98 -12.96
C LEU A 147 -5.57 3.75 -12.30
N SER A 148 -6.07 2.56 -12.66
CA SER A 148 -5.55 1.30 -12.13
C SER A 148 -4.08 1.11 -12.50
N LEU A 149 -3.73 1.33 -13.77
CA LEU A 149 -2.35 1.20 -14.24
C LEU A 149 -1.41 2.25 -13.66
N ILE A 150 -1.83 3.52 -13.57
CA ILE A 150 -1.02 4.60 -12.98
C ILE A 150 -0.71 4.31 -11.52
N HIS A 151 -1.71 3.99 -10.70
CA HIS A 151 -1.51 3.71 -9.29
C HIS A 151 -0.81 2.36 -9.04
N ALA A 152 -1.07 1.33 -9.86
CA ALA A 152 -0.33 0.07 -9.80
C ALA A 152 1.14 0.28 -10.13
N THR A 153 1.44 1.12 -11.12
CA THR A 153 2.81 1.49 -11.50
C THR A 153 3.49 2.25 -10.38
N ARG A 154 2.78 3.19 -9.74
CA ARG A 154 3.29 3.91 -8.55
C ARG A 154 3.66 2.96 -7.43
N VAL A 155 2.74 2.06 -7.07
CA VAL A 155 2.95 1.09 -6.01
C VAL A 155 4.12 0.15 -6.35
N LEU A 156 4.16 -0.37 -7.59
CA LEU A 156 5.25 -1.22 -8.07
C LEU A 156 6.62 -0.53 -7.93
N ILE A 157 6.76 0.69 -8.47
CA ILE A 157 8.05 1.41 -8.46
C ILE A 157 8.46 1.74 -7.03
N VAL A 158 7.56 2.25 -6.20
CA VAL A 158 7.88 2.61 -4.82
C VAL A 158 8.31 1.37 -4.04
N ILE A 159 7.59 0.26 -4.16
CA ILE A 159 7.96 -0.97 -3.47
C ILE A 159 9.33 -1.42 -3.97
N SER A 160 9.62 -1.42 -5.27
CA SER A 160 10.92 -1.87 -5.80
C SER A 160 12.10 -0.96 -5.41
N ILE A 161 11.91 0.35 -5.37
CA ILE A 161 13.00 1.33 -5.17
C ILE A 161 13.21 1.68 -3.69
N ALA A 162 12.14 1.78 -2.89
CA ALA A 162 12.24 2.23 -1.49
C ALA A 162 13.22 1.40 -0.63
N PRO A 163 13.26 0.04 -0.70
CA PRO A 163 14.26 -0.75 0.03
C PRO A 163 15.68 -0.44 -0.40
N VAL A 164 15.92 -0.16 -1.69
CA VAL A 164 17.26 0.20 -2.20
C VAL A 164 17.71 1.53 -1.62
N ILE A 165 16.80 2.51 -1.54
CA ILE A 165 17.08 3.80 -0.89
C ILE A 165 17.37 3.59 0.60
N LEU A 166 16.57 2.77 1.28
CA LEU A 166 16.77 2.46 2.71
C LEU A 166 18.12 1.80 2.98
N THR A 167 18.50 0.77 2.22
CA THR A 167 19.74 0.03 2.44
C THR A 167 20.97 0.78 1.93
N MET A 168 20.98 1.18 0.65
CA MET A 168 22.15 1.78 0.01
C MET A 168 22.26 3.27 0.26
N GLY A 169 21.13 3.98 0.42
CA GLY A 169 21.09 5.42 0.62
C GLY A 169 21.11 5.84 2.09
N MET A 170 20.47 5.08 2.98
CA MET A 170 20.33 5.43 4.40
C MET A 170 21.01 4.44 5.36
N GLY A 171 21.62 3.36 4.84
CA GLY A 171 22.33 2.38 5.67
C GLY A 171 21.43 1.52 6.57
N ALA A 172 20.13 1.45 6.29
CA ALA A 172 19.19 0.67 7.09
C ALA A 172 19.37 -0.83 6.84
N GLU A 173 19.53 -1.60 7.91
CA GLU A 173 19.50 -3.06 7.84
C GLU A 173 18.03 -3.53 7.84
N LEU A 174 17.53 -3.97 6.67
CA LEU A 174 16.15 -4.48 6.52
C LEU A 174 15.98 -5.90 7.10
N SER A 175 16.53 -6.11 8.29
CA SER A 175 16.67 -7.41 8.95
C SER A 175 15.83 -7.52 10.23
N ASN A 176 15.13 -6.46 10.63
CA ASN A 176 14.34 -6.47 11.86
C ASN A 176 13.22 -7.54 11.77
N PRO A 177 13.00 -8.31 12.85
CA PRO A 177 11.94 -9.31 12.88
C PRO A 177 10.56 -8.68 12.63
N ILE A 178 9.85 -9.23 11.65
CA ILE A 178 8.50 -8.74 11.30
C ILE A 178 7.45 -9.05 12.36
N GLY A 179 7.68 -10.09 13.17
CA GLY A 179 6.84 -10.55 14.26
C GLY A 179 7.47 -11.78 14.92
N ALA A 180 6.93 -12.22 16.06
CA ALA A 180 7.33 -13.48 16.68
C ALA A 180 6.74 -14.67 15.89
N PRO A 181 7.38 -15.85 15.93
CA PRO A 181 6.77 -17.08 15.40
C PRO A 181 5.43 -17.37 16.08
N ALA A 182 4.45 -17.90 15.33
CA ALA A 182 3.12 -18.18 15.87
C ALA A 182 3.13 -19.12 17.09
N ARG A 183 4.07 -20.06 17.16
CA ARG A 183 4.24 -20.99 18.28
C ARG A 183 4.62 -20.31 19.60
N ASP A 184 5.17 -19.10 19.53
CA ASP A 184 5.68 -18.35 20.69
C ASP A 184 4.65 -17.31 21.19
N LEU A 185 3.51 -17.17 20.49
CA LEU A 185 2.45 -16.24 20.84
C LEU A 185 1.34 -16.90 21.68
N PRO A 186 0.75 -16.18 22.65
CA PRO A 186 -0.42 -16.67 23.38
C PRO A 186 -1.59 -16.94 22.42
N LEU A 187 -2.20 -18.13 22.55
CA LEU A 187 -3.37 -18.50 21.74
C LEU A 187 -4.55 -17.53 21.92
N THR A 188 -4.65 -16.91 23.10
CA THR A 188 -5.65 -15.88 23.40
C THR A 188 -5.43 -14.62 22.56
N GLU A 189 -4.22 -14.08 22.51
CA GLU A 189 -3.89 -12.93 21.65
C GLU A 189 -4.06 -13.28 20.17
N MET A 190 -3.66 -14.48 19.74
CA MET A 190 -3.91 -14.94 18.37
C MET A 190 -5.39 -14.98 18.02
N ALA A 191 -6.24 -15.50 18.92
CA ALA A 191 -7.69 -15.52 18.72
C ALA A 191 -8.28 -14.10 18.64
N LEU A 192 -7.81 -13.18 19.49
CA LEU A 192 -8.20 -11.77 19.45
C LEU A 192 -7.76 -11.07 18.16
N MET A 193 -6.56 -11.38 17.65
CA MET A 193 -6.08 -10.85 16.37
C MET A 193 -6.91 -11.37 15.20
N VAL A 194 -7.26 -12.66 15.18
CA VAL A 194 -8.16 -13.22 14.16
C VAL A 194 -9.55 -12.59 14.25
N PHE A 195 -10.06 -12.42 15.47
CA PHE A 195 -11.31 -11.70 15.70
C PHE A 195 -11.24 -10.27 15.15
N ALA A 196 -10.21 -9.50 15.51
CA ALA A 196 -10.03 -8.13 15.03
C ALA A 196 -9.89 -8.06 13.50
N ALA A 197 -9.13 -8.97 12.90
CA ALA A 197 -9.00 -9.10 11.45
C ALA A 197 -10.34 -9.31 10.75
N LEU A 198 -11.14 -10.29 11.19
CA LEU A 198 -12.39 -10.64 10.54
C LEU A 198 -13.52 -9.67 10.87
N PHE A 199 -13.70 -9.36 12.15
CA PHE A 199 -14.75 -8.47 12.64
C PHE A 199 -14.49 -7.03 12.22
N GLY A 200 -13.24 -6.56 12.32
CA GLY A 200 -12.86 -5.23 11.86
C GLY A 200 -13.06 -5.09 10.36
N TRP A 201 -12.62 -6.06 9.55
CA TRP A 201 -12.79 -5.99 8.10
C TRP A 201 -14.28 -6.04 7.70
N LYS A 202 -15.03 -7.05 8.16
CA LYS A 202 -16.44 -7.21 7.76
C LYS A 202 -17.36 -6.17 8.39
N GLY A 203 -17.04 -5.71 9.60
CA GLY A 203 -17.70 -4.57 10.23
C GLY A 203 -17.44 -3.28 9.44
N GLY A 204 -16.18 -3.03 9.09
CA GLY A 204 -15.77 -1.91 8.25
C GLY A 204 -16.48 -1.88 6.89
N GLU A 205 -16.57 -3.03 6.21
CA GLU A 205 -17.31 -3.13 4.93
C GLU A 205 -18.79 -2.76 5.10
N ARG A 206 -19.44 -3.22 6.17
CA ARG A 206 -20.86 -2.95 6.41
C ARG A 206 -21.18 -1.48 6.65
N ILE A 207 -20.27 -0.75 7.31
CA ILE A 207 -20.45 0.69 7.57
C ILE A 207 -19.91 1.57 6.43
N GLY A 208 -19.43 0.98 5.33
CA GLY A 208 -18.84 1.71 4.21
C GLY A 208 -17.49 2.35 4.54
N LEU A 209 -16.74 1.80 5.50
CA LEU A 209 -15.42 2.29 5.86
C LEU A 209 -14.47 2.14 4.66
N PHE A 210 -13.81 3.23 4.29
CA PHE A 210 -12.75 3.20 3.30
C PHE A 210 -11.67 2.19 3.67
N GLY A 211 -11.12 1.49 2.68
CA GLY A 211 -10.01 0.57 2.95
C GLY A 211 -10.33 -0.40 4.08
N ALA A 212 -11.60 -0.83 4.19
CA ALA A 212 -12.13 -1.61 5.32
C ALA A 212 -11.24 -2.80 5.71
N ALA A 213 -10.61 -3.44 4.72
CA ALA A 213 -9.71 -4.56 4.91
C ALA A 213 -8.43 -4.22 5.68
N ILE A 214 -8.05 -2.94 5.83
CA ILE A 214 -6.91 -2.49 6.65
C ILE A 214 -7.41 -1.65 7.82
N LEU A 215 -8.19 -0.59 7.55
CA LEU A 215 -8.61 0.37 8.58
C LEU A 215 -9.52 -0.26 9.63
N GLY A 216 -10.44 -1.14 9.22
CA GLY A 216 -11.35 -1.81 10.15
C GLY A 216 -10.60 -2.67 11.18
N PRO A 217 -9.77 -3.64 10.74
CA PRO A 217 -8.91 -4.43 11.62
C PRO A 217 -8.00 -3.57 12.49
N MET A 218 -7.41 -2.51 11.92
CA MET A 218 -6.55 -1.60 12.65
C MET A 218 -7.28 -0.92 13.81
N ILE A 219 -8.49 -0.39 13.58
CA ILE A 219 -9.28 0.27 14.63
C ILE A 219 -9.63 -0.72 15.74
N VAL A 220 -10.12 -1.92 15.38
CA VAL A 220 -10.49 -2.93 16.38
C VAL A 220 -9.26 -3.38 17.17
N THR A 221 -8.14 -3.66 16.51
CA THR A 221 -6.90 -4.04 17.20
C THR A 221 -6.35 -2.91 18.06
N ALA A 222 -6.43 -1.65 17.62
CA ALA A 222 -6.02 -0.50 18.43
C ALA A 222 -6.82 -0.40 19.72
N VAL A 223 -8.15 -0.59 19.65
CA VAL A 223 -9.00 -0.64 20.86
C VAL A 223 -8.57 -1.77 21.79
N LEU A 224 -8.30 -2.96 21.24
CA LEU A 224 -7.83 -4.11 22.04
C LEU A 224 -6.44 -3.88 22.63
N SER A 225 -5.53 -3.23 21.90
CA SER A 225 -4.18 -2.92 22.37
C SER A 225 -4.22 -1.87 23.49
N LEU A 226 -4.99 -0.79 23.31
CA LEU A 226 -5.20 0.23 24.33
C LEU A 226 -5.91 -0.30 25.59
N ALA A 227 -6.72 -1.35 25.46
CA ALA A 227 -7.33 -2.06 26.58
C ALA A 227 -6.37 -3.04 27.29
N GLY A 228 -5.12 -3.18 26.83
CA GLY A 228 -4.15 -4.13 27.37
C GLY A 228 -4.46 -5.59 27.06
N LEU A 229 -5.17 -5.87 25.96
CA LEU A 229 -5.53 -7.23 25.53
C LEU A 229 -4.63 -7.77 24.41
N ILE A 230 -3.98 -6.88 23.65
CA ILE A 230 -3.00 -7.24 22.60
C ILE A 230 -1.73 -6.42 22.84
N HIS A 231 -0.61 -7.13 22.98
CA HIS A 231 0.69 -6.51 23.28
C HIS A 231 1.69 -6.70 22.15
N THR A 232 1.42 -7.66 21.27
CA THR A 232 2.35 -8.08 20.23
C THR A 232 1.75 -7.90 18.84
N ARG A 233 2.62 -7.78 17.83
CA ARG A 233 2.23 -7.81 16.43
C ARG A 233 1.74 -9.22 16.06
N PRO A 234 0.98 -9.37 14.96
CA PRO A 234 0.65 -10.67 14.37
C PRO A 234 1.88 -11.55 14.18
N PRO A 235 1.68 -12.89 14.19
CA PRO A 235 2.77 -13.82 13.95
C PRO A 235 3.46 -13.55 12.62
N ALA A 236 4.76 -13.79 12.59
CA ALA A 236 5.59 -13.60 11.40
C ALA A 236 4.98 -14.30 10.18
N GLU A 237 4.49 -15.52 10.34
CA GLU A 237 3.86 -16.33 9.29
C GLU A 237 2.64 -15.62 8.67
N GLY A 238 1.84 -14.93 9.48
CA GLY A 238 0.72 -14.14 9.00
C GLY A 238 1.18 -12.95 8.16
N ILE A 239 2.20 -12.23 8.61
CA ILE A 239 2.75 -11.07 7.88
C ILE A 239 3.41 -11.52 6.57
N LEU A 240 4.14 -12.64 6.56
CA LEU A 240 4.71 -13.24 5.34
C LEU A 240 3.60 -13.64 4.35
N PHE A 241 2.51 -14.23 4.85
CA PHE A 241 1.35 -14.56 4.01
C PHE A 241 0.72 -13.29 3.41
N ALA A 242 0.59 -12.22 4.19
CA ALA A 242 0.09 -10.94 3.71
C ALA A 242 0.97 -10.35 2.60
N GLN A 243 2.29 -10.31 2.82
CA GLN A 243 3.27 -9.88 1.81
C GLN A 243 3.13 -10.68 0.51
N PHE A 244 3.04 -12.01 0.62
CA PHE A 244 2.91 -12.91 -0.51
C PHE A 244 1.66 -12.66 -1.34
N MET A 245 0.51 -12.51 -0.67
CA MET A 245 -0.76 -12.20 -1.33
C MET A 245 -0.78 -10.81 -1.97
N ILE A 246 -0.13 -9.82 -1.35
CA ILE A 246 -0.03 -8.46 -1.87
C ILE A 246 0.86 -8.43 -3.12
N GLY A 247 2.07 -8.99 -3.04
CA GLY A 247 3.02 -9.04 -4.16
C GLY A 247 2.43 -9.73 -5.38
N LEU A 248 1.83 -10.91 -5.18
CA LEU A 248 1.09 -11.62 -6.24
C LEU A 248 -0.04 -10.75 -6.82
N GLY A 249 -0.84 -10.12 -5.96
CA GLY A 249 -1.98 -9.31 -6.38
C GLY A 249 -1.59 -8.13 -7.27
N ILE A 250 -0.50 -7.43 -6.92
CA ILE A 250 0.04 -6.32 -7.73
C ILE A 250 0.55 -6.84 -9.07
N GLY A 251 1.33 -7.94 -9.08
CA GLY A 251 1.87 -8.50 -10.33
C GLY A 251 0.77 -8.94 -11.31
N VAL A 252 -0.31 -9.56 -10.80
CA VAL A 252 -1.48 -9.93 -11.61
C VAL A 252 -2.20 -8.72 -12.23
N GLY A 253 -2.06 -7.53 -11.66
CA GLY A 253 -2.69 -6.31 -12.17
C GLY A 253 -2.30 -5.93 -13.61
N TYR A 254 -1.16 -6.44 -14.09
CA TYR A 254 -0.61 -6.16 -15.42
C TYR A 254 -1.03 -7.14 -16.51
N VAL A 255 -1.86 -8.14 -16.18
CA VAL A 255 -2.35 -9.12 -17.18
C VAL A 255 -3.13 -8.40 -18.29
N GLY A 256 -2.73 -8.66 -19.54
CA GLY A 256 -3.41 -8.13 -20.73
C GLY A 256 -3.15 -6.64 -20.99
N ILE A 257 -2.07 -6.08 -20.45
CA ILE A 257 -1.66 -4.71 -20.79
C ILE A 257 -1.30 -4.58 -22.27
N THR A 258 -1.79 -3.51 -22.90
CA THR A 258 -1.48 -3.20 -24.30
C THR A 258 -0.31 -2.23 -24.42
N LEU A 259 0.30 -2.14 -25.61
CA LEU A 259 1.39 -1.20 -25.86
C LEU A 259 0.95 0.27 -25.73
N VAL A 260 -0.32 0.57 -26.03
CA VAL A 260 -0.89 1.92 -25.90
C VAL A 260 -1.01 2.29 -24.42
N GLU A 261 -1.60 1.41 -23.62
CA GLU A 261 -1.70 1.55 -22.16
C GLU A 261 -0.31 1.65 -21.50
N PHE A 262 0.65 0.86 -21.98
CA PHE A 262 2.03 0.95 -21.49
C PHE A 262 2.64 2.33 -21.78
N ARG A 263 2.55 2.81 -23.03
CA ARG A 263 3.12 4.10 -23.43
C ARG A 263 2.42 5.30 -22.78
N LYS A 264 1.11 5.21 -22.54
CA LYS A 264 0.34 6.31 -21.97
C LYS A 264 0.29 6.21 -20.45
N ASP A 265 -0.26 5.15 -19.90
CA ASP A 265 -0.63 5.06 -18.48
C ASP A 265 0.57 4.68 -17.61
N VAL A 266 1.33 3.65 -18.01
CA VAL A 266 2.51 3.19 -17.24
C VAL A 266 3.60 4.25 -17.27
N LEU A 267 3.96 4.79 -18.44
CA LEU A 267 4.99 5.84 -18.51
C LEU A 267 4.59 7.12 -17.78
N SER A 268 3.30 7.52 -17.82
CA SER A 268 2.82 8.65 -17.01
C SER A 268 2.93 8.36 -15.52
N GLY A 269 2.63 7.13 -15.09
CA GLY A 269 2.83 6.67 -13.73
C GLY A 269 4.31 6.72 -13.32
N VAL A 270 5.22 6.22 -14.15
CA VAL A 270 6.67 6.26 -13.91
C VAL A 270 7.16 7.69 -13.73
N ALA A 271 6.82 8.57 -14.67
CA ALA A 271 7.22 9.97 -14.63
C ALA A 271 6.67 10.68 -13.38
N PHE A 272 5.41 10.43 -13.02
CA PHE A 272 4.82 11.03 -11.83
C PHE A 272 5.41 10.49 -10.54
N VAL A 273 5.81 9.22 -10.48
CA VAL A 273 6.52 8.67 -9.32
C VAL A 273 7.83 9.40 -9.07
N LEU A 274 8.56 9.78 -10.11
CA LEU A 274 9.79 10.58 -9.94
C LEU A 274 9.48 11.94 -9.31
N VAL A 275 8.40 12.60 -9.74
CA VAL A 275 7.93 13.83 -9.10
C VAL A 275 7.57 13.59 -7.63
N LEU A 276 6.80 12.55 -7.33
CA LEU A 276 6.44 12.22 -5.96
C LEU A 276 7.65 11.85 -5.10
N ALA A 277 8.66 11.18 -5.68
CA ALA A 277 9.90 10.84 -4.98
C ALA A 277 10.72 12.10 -4.63
N LEU A 278 10.81 13.07 -5.55
CA LEU A 278 11.45 14.35 -5.28
C LEU A 278 10.71 15.16 -4.21
N LEU A 279 9.38 15.18 -4.26
CA LEU A 279 8.56 15.84 -3.24
C LEU A 279 8.72 15.14 -1.88
N ALA A 280 8.67 13.80 -1.85
CA ALA A 280 8.88 13.03 -0.62
C ALA A 280 10.26 13.29 -0.02
N ALA A 281 11.31 13.31 -0.84
CA ALA A 281 12.67 13.66 -0.41
C ALA A 281 12.73 15.08 0.16
N GLY A 282 12.14 16.07 -0.53
CA GLY A 282 12.09 17.45 -0.03
C GLY A 282 11.37 17.60 1.31
N PHE A 283 10.22 16.94 1.49
CA PHE A 283 9.51 16.95 2.77
C PHE A 283 10.25 16.17 3.86
N THR A 284 10.95 15.09 3.49
CA THR A 284 11.84 14.34 4.40
C THR A 284 12.96 15.23 4.91
N GLU A 285 13.65 15.95 4.02
CA GLU A 285 14.69 16.90 4.39
C GLU A 285 14.16 18.00 5.33
N VAL A 286 12.95 18.52 5.07
CA VAL A 286 12.31 19.50 5.96
C VAL A 286 12.11 18.92 7.36
N VAL A 287 11.52 17.73 7.51
CA VAL A 287 11.28 17.17 8.85
C VAL A 287 12.58 16.78 9.57
N VAL A 288 13.61 16.35 8.84
CA VAL A 288 14.92 16.02 9.41
C VAL A 288 15.65 17.29 9.84
N TYR A 289 15.66 18.33 9.01
CA TYR A 289 16.33 19.60 9.29
C TYR A 289 15.76 20.29 10.54
N PHE A 290 14.44 20.26 10.71
CA PHE A 290 13.77 20.80 11.90
C PHE A 290 13.77 19.84 13.10
N GLY A 291 14.41 18.67 13.01
CA GLY A 291 14.48 17.70 14.09
C GLY A 291 13.13 17.06 14.46
N LEU A 292 12.17 17.05 13.53
CA LEU A 292 10.83 16.49 13.74
C LEU A 292 10.76 14.97 13.50
N ALA A 293 11.74 14.41 12.78
CA ALA A 293 11.86 12.97 12.51
C ALA A 293 13.31 12.60 12.15
N HIS A 294 13.65 11.33 12.33
CA HIS A 294 14.84 10.75 11.72
C HIS A 294 14.60 10.48 10.23
N ALA A 295 15.69 10.32 9.46
CA ALA A 295 15.64 10.25 8.01
C ALA A 295 14.80 9.07 7.48
N VAL A 296 14.91 7.91 8.12
CA VAL A 296 14.17 6.69 7.72
C VAL A 296 12.66 6.88 7.93
N GLU A 297 12.26 7.39 9.09
CA GLU A 297 10.88 7.68 9.47
C GLU A 297 10.28 8.74 8.57
N GLY A 298 11.00 9.84 8.32
CA GLY A 298 10.59 10.91 7.41
C GLY A 298 10.38 10.38 5.99
N PHE A 299 11.36 9.63 5.47
CA PHE A 299 11.25 9.02 4.14
C PHE A 299 10.04 8.11 4.04
N LEU A 300 9.87 7.19 5.00
CA LEU A 300 8.75 6.25 4.99
C LEU A 300 7.40 6.94 5.14
N ALA A 301 7.30 7.99 5.96
CA ALA A 301 6.06 8.74 6.19
C ALA A 301 5.59 9.53 4.96
N PHE A 302 6.52 10.13 4.21
CA PHE A 302 6.20 10.91 3.00
C PHE A 302 6.27 10.09 1.70
N ALA A 303 6.82 8.88 1.73
CA ALA A 303 6.89 8.01 0.56
C ALA A 303 5.49 7.74 -0.04
N PRO A 304 5.34 7.87 -1.38
CA PRO A 304 4.07 7.72 -2.08
C PRO A 304 3.66 6.24 -2.30
N GLY A 305 3.97 5.38 -1.33
CA GLY A 305 3.67 3.96 -1.33
C GLY A 305 2.26 3.62 -0.83
N GLY A 306 1.87 2.35 -1.04
CA GLY A 306 0.67 1.80 -0.41
C GLY A 306 0.85 1.61 1.10
N GLN A 307 -0.25 1.73 1.86
CA GLN A 307 -0.20 1.68 3.33
C GLN A 307 0.34 0.33 3.84
N ALA A 308 -0.13 -0.76 3.24
CA ALA A 308 0.28 -2.11 3.61
C ALA A 308 1.78 -2.30 3.43
N GLU A 309 2.34 -1.79 2.34
CA GLU A 309 3.73 -2.01 1.97
C GLU A 309 4.68 -1.10 2.74
N MET A 310 4.28 0.16 3.01
CA MET A 310 5.07 1.04 3.87
C MET A 310 5.06 0.55 5.33
N THR A 311 3.97 -0.06 5.79
CA THR A 311 3.93 -0.73 7.11
C THR A 311 4.98 -1.83 7.18
N VAL A 312 5.04 -2.69 6.15
CA VAL A 312 6.04 -3.75 6.08
C VAL A 312 7.46 -3.19 6.09
N LEU A 313 7.74 -2.16 5.28
CA LEU A 313 9.06 -1.53 5.23
C LEU A 313 9.44 -0.88 6.55
N ALA A 314 8.53 -0.17 7.22
CA ALA A 314 8.77 0.42 8.53
C ALA A 314 9.13 -0.65 9.57
N ILE A 315 8.41 -1.76 9.57
CA ILE A 315 8.68 -2.89 10.46
C ILE A 315 10.10 -3.45 10.24
N VAL A 316 10.46 -3.78 8.99
CA VAL A 316 11.77 -4.41 8.71
C VAL A 316 12.94 -3.43 8.82
N ALA A 317 12.71 -2.14 8.58
CA ALA A 317 13.71 -1.09 8.76
C ALA A 317 13.91 -0.72 10.24
N GLY A 318 13.05 -1.21 11.14
CA GLY A 318 13.10 -0.84 12.56
C GLY A 318 12.68 0.61 12.82
N ALA A 319 11.98 1.22 11.87
CA ALA A 319 11.49 2.58 11.99
C ALA A 319 10.36 2.66 13.01
N ASP A 320 10.12 3.86 13.56
CA ASP A 320 8.92 4.12 14.35
C ASP A 320 7.66 3.93 13.49
N LEU A 321 7.04 2.76 13.65
CA LEU A 321 5.82 2.39 12.93
C LEU A 321 4.66 3.31 13.30
N GLY A 322 4.57 3.77 14.55
CA GLY A 322 3.56 4.73 14.98
C GLY A 322 3.70 6.05 14.23
N PHE A 323 4.95 6.54 14.10
CA PHE A 323 5.26 7.73 13.30
C PHE A 323 4.74 7.63 11.87
N VAL A 324 5.14 6.58 11.16
CA VAL A 324 4.77 6.35 9.77
C VAL A 324 3.26 6.20 9.63
N VAL A 325 2.62 5.42 10.51
CA VAL A 325 1.18 5.14 10.44
C VAL A 325 0.37 6.41 10.63
N VAL A 326 0.67 7.26 11.61
CA VAL A 326 -0.10 8.50 11.85
C VAL A 326 -0.07 9.42 10.62
N HIS A 327 1.09 9.55 9.96
CA HIS A 327 1.21 10.32 8.72
C HIS A 327 0.38 9.72 7.59
N HIS A 328 0.49 8.40 7.40
CA HIS A 328 -0.27 7.69 6.38
C HIS A 328 -1.78 7.73 6.61
N LEU A 329 -2.24 7.61 7.86
CA LEU A 329 -3.66 7.69 8.22
C LEU A 329 -4.19 9.09 8.01
N THR A 330 -3.46 10.11 8.45
CA THR A 330 -3.81 11.52 8.20
C THR A 330 -3.93 11.78 6.71
N ARG A 331 -2.95 11.32 5.92
CA ARG A 331 -2.96 11.45 4.46
C ARG A 331 -4.18 10.82 3.83
N ILE A 332 -4.45 9.57 4.21
CA ILE A 332 -5.57 8.80 3.67
C ILE A 332 -6.91 9.45 4.05
N PHE A 333 -7.10 9.81 5.32
CA PHE A 333 -8.30 10.49 5.79
C PHE A 333 -8.57 11.77 4.99
N LEU A 334 -7.54 12.61 4.82
CA LEU A 334 -7.64 13.85 4.04
C LEU A 334 -7.94 13.58 2.57
N VAL A 335 -7.24 12.63 1.93
CA VAL A 335 -7.48 12.33 0.50
C VAL A 335 -8.90 11.80 0.28
N ILE A 336 -9.41 10.91 1.13
CA ILE A 336 -10.77 10.35 0.96
C ILE A 336 -11.85 11.39 1.15
N THR A 337 -11.71 12.20 2.20
CA THR A 337 -12.75 13.17 2.55
C THR A 337 -12.66 14.38 1.65
N CYS A 338 -11.46 14.93 1.42
CA CYS A 338 -11.28 16.17 0.70
C CYS A 338 -11.19 15.98 -0.82
N ALA A 339 -10.62 14.90 -1.36
CA ALA A 339 -10.42 14.79 -2.81
C ALA A 339 -11.73 14.75 -3.62
N PRO A 340 -12.77 13.98 -3.22
CA PRO A 340 -14.06 14.00 -3.92
C PRO A 340 -14.79 15.34 -3.77
N LEU A 341 -14.69 15.98 -2.60
CA LEU A 341 -15.27 17.31 -2.36
C LEU A 341 -14.61 18.37 -3.24
N ALA A 342 -13.28 18.36 -3.29
CA ALA A 342 -12.48 19.25 -4.11
C ALA A 342 -12.73 19.00 -5.62
N ALA A 343 -12.85 17.73 -6.03
CA ALA A 343 -13.22 17.37 -7.40
C ALA A 343 -14.58 17.98 -7.80
N ARG A 344 -15.60 17.89 -6.94
CA ARG A 344 -16.93 18.49 -7.21
C ARG A 344 -16.85 20.01 -7.40
N LEU A 345 -16.01 20.70 -6.63
CA LEU A 345 -15.87 22.15 -6.72
C LEU A 345 -15.07 22.60 -7.95
N MET A 346 -13.99 21.90 -8.29
CA MET A 346 -13.07 22.29 -9.37
C MET A 346 -13.45 21.73 -10.74
N ILE A 347 -14.04 20.53 -10.80
CA ILE A 347 -14.44 19.88 -12.03
C ILE A 347 -15.93 20.18 -12.33
N GLY A 348 -16.76 20.31 -11.29
CA GLY A 348 -18.22 20.44 -11.37
C GLY A 348 -18.79 21.80 -11.84
N LYS A 349 -18.03 22.62 -12.57
CA LYS A 349 -18.57 23.82 -13.25
C LYS A 349 -18.24 23.92 -14.75
N SER A 350 -17.63 22.90 -15.34
CA SER A 350 -17.29 22.89 -16.77
C SER A 350 -18.29 22.03 -17.54
N GLY A 351 -19.56 22.40 -17.53
CA GLY A 351 -20.62 21.60 -18.16
C GLY A 351 -22.02 22.20 -18.10
N ARG A 352 -22.16 23.45 -18.56
CA ARG A 352 -23.35 23.97 -19.25
C ARG A 352 -22.86 24.89 -20.36
#